data_AF-A0A922YNW1-F1
#
_entry.id   AF-A0A922YNW1-F1
#
_cell.length_a   1.000
_cell.length_b   1.000
_cell.length_c   1.000
_cell.angle_alpha   90.00
_cell.angle_beta   90.00
_cell.angle_gamma   90.00
#
_symmetry.space_group_name_H-M   'P 1'
#
loop_
_entity.id
_entity.type
_entity.pdbx_description
1 polymer ?
#
loop_
_entity_poly.entity_id
_entity_poly.type
_entity_poly.pdbx_seq_one_letter_code
_entity_poly.pdbx_strand_id
1 'polypeptide(L)' 'MVNISFVEVCMNISNGYEKLHSKLLDIESEKKKIDEKINQTPKSESGVLNFCFYQMKKRRDEINQKIDKINSFLNPDIIA' A
#
# COMPACT_ATOMS: atom_id res chain seq x y z
N MET A 1 -13.98 22.30 -32.66
CA MET A 1 -13.53 22.92 -31.39
C MET A 1 -13.26 21.80 -30.41
N VAL A 2 -12.00 21.56 -30.06
CA VAL A 2 -11.68 20.62 -28.97
C VAL A 2 -12.11 21.29 -27.68
N ASN A 3 -13.00 20.64 -26.95
CA ASN A 3 -13.62 21.18 -25.75
C ASN A 3 -12.54 21.25 -24.65
N ILE A 4 -11.97 22.45 -24.44
CA ILE A 4 -10.83 22.69 -23.51
C ILE A 4 -11.13 22.12 -22.11
N SER A 5 -12.39 22.16 -21.69
CA SER A 5 -12.87 21.58 -20.43
C SER A 5 -12.65 20.06 -20.33
N PHE A 6 -12.77 19.32 -21.44
CA PHE A 6 -12.54 17.87 -21.44
C PHE A 6 -11.05 17.52 -21.28
N VAL A 7 -10.17 18.26 -21.94
CA VAL A 7 -8.71 18.05 -21.85
C VAL A 7 -8.22 18.32 -20.42
N GLU A 8 -8.73 19.37 -19.78
CA GLU A 8 -8.39 19.72 -18.40
C GLU A 8 -8.88 18.66 -17.39
N VAL A 9 -10.07 18.10 -17.61
CA VAL A 9 -10.59 16.97 -16.80
C VAL A 9 -9.70 15.73 -16.97
N CYS A 10 -9.32 15.38 -18.20
CA CYS A 10 -8.43 14.24 -18.45
C CYS A 10 -7.04 14.41 -17.81
N MET A 11 -6.45 15.61 -17.87
CA MET A 11 -5.17 15.90 -17.22
C MET A 11 -5.27 15.78 -15.69
N ASN A 12 -6.35 16.27 -15.09
CA ASN A 12 -6.56 16.18 -13.65
C ASN A 12 -6.72 14.73 -13.17
N ILE A 13 -7.45 13.90 -13.94
CA ILE A 13 -7.60 12.46 -13.67
C ILE A 13 -6.24 11.76 -13.78
N SER A 14 -5.48 12.02 -14.85
CA SER A 14 -4.15 11.43 -15.05
C SER A 14 -3.18 11.77 -13.92
N ASN A 15 -3.13 13.04 -13.52
CA ASN A 15 -2.29 13.49 -12.42
C ASN A 15 -2.73 12.91 -11.06
N GLY A 16 -4.04 12.70 -10.87
CA GLY A 16 -4.58 12.00 -9.71
C GLY A 16 -4.13 10.54 -9.66
N TYR A 17 -4.16 9.85 -10.81
CA TYR A 17 -3.71 8.46 -10.95
C TYR A 17 -2.21 8.31 -10.66
N GLU A 18 -1.37 9.18 -11.23
CA GLU A 18 0.08 9.17 -10.97
C GLU A 18 0.41 9.38 -9.49
N LYS A 19 -0.25 10.33 -8.82
CA LYS A 19 -0.09 10.54 -7.38
C LYS A 19 -0.53 9.34 -6.56
N LEU A 20 -1.62 8.68 -6.96
CA LEU A 20 -2.12 7.50 -6.27
C LEU A 20 -1.15 6.31 -6.46
N HIS A 21 -0.60 6.16 -7.67
CA HIS A 21 0.40 5.15 -7.99
C HIS A 21 1.73 5.39 -7.24
N SER A 22 2.20 6.63 -7.15
CA SER A 22 3.38 6.97 -6.35
C SER A 22 3.18 6.64 -4.86
N LYS A 23 2.00 6.92 -4.30
CA LYS A 23 1.67 6.54 -2.92
C LYS A 23 1.63 5.02 -2.72
N LEU A 24 1.18 4.27 -3.72
CA LEU A 24 1.20 2.80 -3.68
C LEU A 24 2.64 2.29 -3.56
N LEU A 25 3.54 2.79 -4.39
CA LEU A 25 4.97 2.42 -4.37
C LEU A 25 5.62 2.72 -3.01
N ASP A 26 5.29 3.87 -2.40
CA ASP A 26 5.79 4.24 -1.08
C ASP A 26 5.32 3.24 -0.01
N ILE A 27 4.03 2.88 -0.03
CA ILE A 27 3.43 1.95 0.93
C ILE A 27 3.98 0.52 0.74
N GLU A 28 4.20 0.08 -0.50
CA GLU A 28 4.83 -1.21 -0.79
C GLU A 28 6.28 -1.27 -0.30
N SER A 29 7.03 -0.16 -0.45
CA SER A 29 8.38 -0.03 0.09
C SER A 29 8.39 -0.11 1.61
N GLU A 30 7.43 0.54 2.30
CA GLU A 30 7.27 0.41 3.75
C GLU A 30 6.94 -1.02 4.19
N LYS A 31 6.04 -1.68 3.47
CA LYS A 31 5.69 -3.09 3.72
C LYS A 31 6.94 -3.97 3.65
N LYS A 32 7.74 -3.83 2.59
CA LYS A 32 8.96 -4.62 2.40
C LYS A 32 9.94 -4.44 3.56
N LYS A 33 10.14 -3.20 4.02
CA LYS A 33 11.00 -2.91 5.19
C LYS A 33 10.48 -3.56 6.48
N ILE A 34 9.16 -3.64 6.67
CA ILE A 34 8.56 -4.30 7.83
C ILE A 34 8.70 -5.82 7.71
N ASP A 35 8.49 -6.40 6.53
CA ASP A 35 8.68 -7.84 6.30
C ASP A 35 10.13 -8.27 6.53
N GLU A 36 11.11 -7.48 6.07
CA GLU A 36 12.52 -7.70 6.37
C GLU A 36 12.80 -7.67 7.87
N LYS A 37 12.26 -6.69 8.61
CA LYS A 37 12.40 -6.60 10.08
C LYS A 37 11.76 -7.78 10.79
N ILE A 38 10.59 -8.22 10.35
CA ILE A 38 9.89 -9.40 10.90
C ILE A 38 10.74 -10.66 10.70
N ASN A 39 11.33 -10.83 9.52
CA ASN A 39 12.16 -11.99 9.20
C ASN A 39 13.51 -11.99 9.93
N GLN A 40 14.07 -10.81 10.19
CA GLN A 40 15.30 -10.64 10.98
C GLN A 40 15.08 -10.72 12.49
N THR A 41 13.84 -10.54 12.96
CA THR A 41 13.53 -10.64 14.39
C THR A 41 13.68 -12.10 14.82
N PRO A 42 14.62 -12.43 15.73
CA PRO A 42 14.79 -13.80 16.20
C PRO A 42 13.47 -14.29 16.80
N LYS A 43 12.96 -15.40 16.25
CA LYS A 43 11.83 -16.11 16.85
C LYS A 43 12.32 -16.63 18.18
N SER A 44 11.92 -15.97 19.27
CA SER A 44 12.20 -16.45 20.62
C SER A 44 11.64 -17.87 20.74
N GLU A 45 12.52 -18.86 20.89
CA GLU A 45 12.14 -20.26 21.14
C GLU A 45 11.48 -20.43 22.52
N SER A 46 11.66 -19.45 23.40
CA SER A 46 10.91 -19.33 24.64
C SER A 46 9.53 -18.75 24.33
N GLY A 47 8.46 -19.43 24.76
CA GLY A 47 7.04 -19.06 24.57
C GLY A 47 6.60 -17.70 25.14
N VAL A 48 7.55 -16.80 25.38
CA VAL A 48 7.33 -15.39 25.65
C VAL A 48 6.77 -14.74 24.39
N LEU A 49 5.55 -14.23 24.52
CA LEU A 49 4.88 -13.44 23.50
C LEU A 49 5.77 -12.23 23.14
N ASN A 50 6.43 -12.27 21.98
CA ASN A 50 7.22 -11.13 21.52
C ASN A 50 6.26 -10.02 21.08
N PHE A 51 5.93 -9.12 22.01
CA PHE A 51 5.00 -8.02 21.80
C PHE A 51 5.40 -7.14 20.61
N CYS A 52 6.70 -6.94 20.38
CA CYS A 52 7.20 -6.22 19.22
C CYS A 52 6.89 -6.94 17.90
N PHE A 53 7.06 -8.26 17.85
CA PHE A 53 6.68 -9.07 16.69
C PHE A 53 5.18 -8.95 16.38
N TYR A 54 4.33 -9.02 17.41
CA TYR A 54 2.89 -8.87 17.23
C TYR A 54 2.51 -7.48 16.69
N GLN A 55 3.09 -6.41 17.24
CA GLN A 55 2.86 -5.05 16.75
C GLN A 55 3.33 -4.88 15.29
N MET A 56 4.47 -5.45 14.92
CA MET A 56 4.96 -5.41 13.53
C MET A 56 4.02 -6.16 12.59
N LYS A 57 3.54 -7.34 12.98
CA LYS A 57 2.57 -8.10 12.20
C LYS A 57 1.25 -7.33 12.01
N LYS A 58 0.72 -6.73 13.08
CA LYS A 58 -0.48 -5.89 13.01
C LYS A 58 -0.29 -4.72 12.03
N ARG A 59 0.84 -4.01 12.12
CA ARG A 59 1.16 -2.89 11.23
C ARG A 59 1.29 -3.32 9.77
N ARG A 60 1.86 -4.50 9.51
CA ARG A 60 1.90 -5.08 8.16
C ARG A 60 0.49 -5.36 7.62
N ASP A 61 -0.39 -5.90 8.46
CA ASP A 61 -1.76 -6.22 8.05
C ASP A 61 -2.57 -4.93 7.76
N GLU A 62 -2.38 -3.87 8.55
CA GLU A 62 -2.93 -2.53 8.25
C GLU A 62 -2.41 -1.94 6.93
N ILE A 63 -1.12 -2.17 6.62
CA ILE A 63 -0.53 -1.75 5.33
C ILE A 63 -1.12 -2.54 4.17
N ASN A 64 -1.32 -3.85 4.31
CA ASN A 64 -1.98 -4.66 3.29
C ASN A 64 -3.39 -4.14 2.99
N GLN A 65 -4.18 -3.82 4.00
CA GLN A 65 -5.51 -3.23 3.79
C GLN A 65 -5.46 -1.90 3.03
N LYS A 66 -4.45 -1.07 3.28
CA LYS A 66 -4.25 0.18 2.52
C LYS A 66 -3.88 -0.09 1.07
N ILE A 67 -3.02 -1.07 0.82
CA ILE A 67 -2.62 -1.51 -0.53
C ILE A 67 -3.85 -2.03 -1.28
N ASP A 68 -4.62 -2.94 -0.68
CA ASP A 68 -5.81 -3.53 -1.28
C ASP A 68 -6.83 -2.45 -1.65
N LYS A 69 -7.02 -1.46 -0.76
CA LYS A 69 -7.89 -0.32 -1.02
C LYS A 69 -7.38 0.52 -2.19
N ILE A 70 -6.09 0.86 -2.23
CA ILE A 70 -5.52 1.64 -3.34
C ILE A 70 -5.60 0.86 -4.66
N ASN A 71 -5.32 -0.44 -4.64
CA ASN A 71 -5.42 -1.33 -5.79
C ASN A 71 -6.86 -1.44 -6.30
N SER A 72 -7.87 -1.45 -5.42
CA SER A 72 -9.28 -1.42 -5.84
C SER A 72 -9.66 -0.12 -6.56
N PHE A 73 -9.01 1.00 -6.24
CA PHE A 73 -9.22 2.27 -6.94
C PHE A 73 -8.45 2.38 -8.26
N LEU A 74 -7.26 1.78 -8.34
CA LEU A 74 -6.44 1.78 -9.55
C LEU A 74 -6.90 0.73 -10.57
N ASN A 75 -7.37 -0.42 -10.09
CA ASN A 75 -7.77 -1.57 -10.90
C ASN A 75 -9.15 -2.08 -10.45
N PRO A 76 -10.24 -1.36 -10.75
CA PRO A 76 -11.59 -1.76 -10.36
C PRO A 76 -12.01 -3.13 -10.96
N ASP A 77 -11.41 -3.56 -12.07
CA ASP A 77 -11.75 -4.82 -12.76
C ASP A 77 -11.01 -6.07 -12.25
N ILE A 78 -10.01 -5.94 -11.37
CA ILE A 78 -9.22 -7.09 -10.88
C ILE A 78 -9.86 -7.76 -9.65
N ILE A 79 -10.87 -7.11 -9.03
CA ILE A 79 -11.60 -7.62 -7.87
C ILE A 79 -13.06 -7.84 -8.26
N ALA A 80 -13.31 -8.88 -9.08
CA ALA A 80 -14.65 -9.44 -9.35
C ALA A 80 -14.60 -10.95 -9.16
#